data_AF-A0A2N9I6Y9-F1
#
_entry.id   AF-A0A2N9I6Y9-F1
#
_cell.length_a   1.000
_cell.length_b   1.000
_cell.length_c   1.000
_cell.angle_alpha   90.00
_cell.angle_beta   90.00
_cell.angle_gamma   90.00
#
_symmetry.space_group_name_H-M   'P 1'
#
loop_
_entity.id
_entity.type
_entity.pdbx_description
1 polymer ?
#
loop_
_entity_poly.entity_id
_entity_poly.type
_entity_poly.pdbx_seq_one_letter_code
_entity_poly.pdbx_strand_id
1 'polypeptide(L)' 'MGSIGETHMTPTQASDEEANLIAMQLASASVLPMVLKSAIELELLEIIAKAGPGACLSPSEIASQLQL' A
#
# COMPACT_ATOMS: atom_id res chain seq x y z
N MET A 1 -42.58 -32.50 -11.61
CA MET A 1 -42.23 -31.89 -10.32
C MET A 1 -40.85 -31.29 -10.47
N GLY A 2 -40.76 -29.96 -10.61
CA GLY A 2 -39.49 -29.26 -10.64
C GLY A 2 -39.04 -28.95 -9.21
N SER A 3 -37.79 -29.26 -8.87
CA SER A 3 -37.15 -28.68 -7.70
C SER A 3 -36.16 -27.64 -8.19
N ILE A 4 -36.41 -26.43 -7.71
CA ILE A 4 -35.88 -25.14 -8.13
C ILE A 4 -34.38 -25.08 -7.83
N GLY A 5 -33.63 -24.49 -8.75
CA GLY A 5 -32.19 -24.28 -8.59
C GLY A 5 -31.91 -23.32 -7.45
N GLU A 6 -31.06 -23.75 -6.53
CA GLU A 6 -30.34 -22.85 -5.64
C GLU A 6 -28.99 -22.58 -6.28
N THR A 7 -28.94 -21.56 -7.14
CA THR A 7 -27.67 -20.91 -7.49
C THR A 7 -27.23 -20.19 -6.23
N HIS A 8 -26.53 -20.91 -5.35
CA HIS A 8 -25.84 -20.34 -4.21
C HIS A 8 -24.76 -19.41 -4.78
N MET A 9 -25.10 -18.13 -4.90
CA MET A 9 -24.14 -17.06 -5.08
C MET A 9 -23.34 -17.02 -3.78
N THR A 10 -22.30 -17.85 -3.69
CA THR A 10 -21.31 -17.73 -2.62
C THR A 10 -20.83 -16.28 -2.66
N PRO A 11 -21.05 -15.47 -1.60
CA PRO A 11 -20.23 -14.30 -1.41
C PRO A 11 -18.79 -14.80 -1.44
N THR A 12 -17.87 -14.08 -2.07
CA THR A 12 -16.43 -14.38 -1.99
C THR A 12 -16.06 -14.46 -0.51
N GLN A 13 -16.08 -15.67 0.06
CA GLN A 13 -15.72 -15.89 1.45
C GLN A 13 -14.20 -15.81 1.48
N ALA A 14 -13.68 -14.66 1.88
CA ALA A 14 -12.28 -14.53 2.25
C ALA A 14 -11.99 -15.62 3.29
N SER A 15 -10.90 -16.36 3.11
CA SER A 15 -10.49 -17.36 4.10
C SER A 15 -10.24 -16.69 5.45
N ASP A 16 -10.33 -17.42 6.55
CA ASP A 16 -10.02 -16.87 7.88
C ASP A 16 -8.61 -16.27 7.93
N GLU A 17 -7.67 -16.83 7.16
CA GLU A 17 -6.31 -16.31 7.00
C GLU A 17 -6.29 -14.96 6.26
N GLU A 18 -7.04 -14.83 5.16
CA GLU A 18 -7.17 -13.57 4.42
C GLU A 18 -7.86 -12.50 5.29
N ALA A 19 -8.90 -12.86 6.02
CA ALA A 19 -9.57 -11.98 6.97
C ALA A 19 -8.61 -11.52 8.08
N ASN A 20 -7.76 -12.42 8.59
CA ASN A 20 -6.73 -12.09 9.58
C ASN A 20 -5.71 -11.09 9.03
N LEU A 21 -5.21 -11.31 7.81
CA LEU A 21 -4.26 -10.41 7.16
C LEU A 21 -4.87 -9.02 6.92
N ILE A 22 -6.13 -8.95 6.50
CA ILE A 22 -6.86 -7.68 6.35
C ILE A 22 -6.99 -6.98 7.71
N ALA A 23 -7.33 -7.71 8.78
CA ALA A 23 -7.41 -7.14 10.12
C ALA A 23 -6.06 -6.57 10.59
N MET A 24 -4.94 -7.26 10.30
CA MET A 24 -3.59 -6.75 10.60
C MET A 24 -3.23 -5.50 9.79
N GLN A 25 -3.61 -5.44 8.50
CA GLN A 25 -3.45 -4.24 7.68
C GLN A 25 -4.27 -3.07 8.22
N LEU A 26 -5.52 -3.32 8.62
CA LEU A 26 -6.38 -2.28 9.21
C LEU A 26 -5.85 -1.79 10.56
N ALA A 27 -5.34 -2.69 11.41
CA ALA A 27 -4.72 -2.33 12.68
C ALA A 27 -3.50 -1.41 12.52
N SER A 28 -2.84 -1.47 11.36
CA SER A 28 -1.67 -0.64 11.03
C SER A 28 -1.94 0.40 9.92
N ALA A 29 -3.21 0.64 9.57
CA ALA A 29 -3.58 1.45 8.41
C ALA A 29 -3.09 2.90 8.48
N SER A 30 -2.83 3.42 9.69
CA SER A 30 -2.27 4.77 9.88
C SER A 30 -0.80 4.89 9.46
N VAL A 31 -0.07 3.78 9.33
CA VAL A 31 1.35 3.80 8.94
C VAL A 31 1.52 4.40 7.55
N LEU A 32 0.70 3.99 6.58
CA LEU A 32 0.77 4.48 5.20
C LEU A 32 0.60 6.01 5.09
N PRO A 33 -0.49 6.64 5.57
CA PRO A 33 -0.66 8.08 5.45
C PRO A 33 0.38 8.87 6.24
N MET A 34 0.84 8.38 7.40
CA MET A 34 1.87 9.06 8.18
C MET A 34 3.23 9.02 7.50
N VAL A 35 3.64 7.85 6.98
CA VAL A 35 4.91 7.71 6.24
C VAL A 35 4.87 8.54 4.95
N LEU A 36 3.75 8.51 4.22
CA LEU A 36 3.60 9.33 3.01
C LEU A 36 3.66 10.83 3.33
N LYS A 37 3.00 11.27 4.41
CA LYS A 37 3.08 12.66 4.89
C LYS A 37 4.53 13.06 5.14
N SER A 38 5.29 12.25 5.89
CA SER A 38 6.70 12.54 6.15
C SER A 38 7.57 12.51 4.89
N ALA A 39 7.29 11.61 3.93
CA ALA A 39 7.98 11.58 2.65
C ALA A 39 7.74 12.85 1.81
N ILE A 40 6.54 13.44 1.91
CA ILE A 40 6.21 14.73 1.29
C ILE A 40 6.93 15.87 2.02
N GLU A 41 6.92 15.89 3.36
CA GLU A 41 7.60 16.92 4.17
C GLU A 41 9.12 16.93 3.97
N LEU A 42 9.72 15.77 3.70
CA LEU A 42 11.14 15.63 3.35
C LEU A 42 11.43 15.79 1.85
N GLU A 43 10.42 16.10 1.04
CA GLU A 43 10.52 16.26 -0.42
C GLU A 43 11.11 15.03 -1.15
N LEU A 44 10.94 13.82 -0.61
CA LEU A 44 11.54 12.60 -1.17
C LEU A 44 11.02 12.32 -2.59
N LEU A 45 9.74 12.61 -2.84
CA LEU A 45 9.12 12.43 -4.16
C LEU A 45 9.72 13.38 -5.20
N GLU A 46 10.07 14.60 -4.80
CA GLU A 46 10.71 15.59 -5.67
C GLU A 46 12.16 15.21 -5.98
N ILE A 47 12.90 14.70 -4.99
CA ILE A 47 14.26 14.16 -5.17
C ILE A 47 14.24 13.03 -6.22
N ILE A 48 13.29 12.10 -6.11
CA ILE A 48 13.14 11.00 -7.07
C ILE A 48 12.74 11.53 -8.45
N ALA A 49 11.80 12.48 -8.53
CA ALA A 49 11.36 13.06 -9.81
C ALA A 49 12.51 13.77 -10.55
N LYS A 50 13.36 14.50 -9.82
CA LYS A 50 14.53 15.21 -10.37
C LYS A 50 15.59 14.29 -10.96
N ALA A 51 15.66 13.03 -10.52
CA ALA A 51 16.59 12.04 -11.10
C ALA A 51 16.21 11.64 -12.54
N GLY A 52 14.96 11.89 -12.95
CA GLY A 52 14.46 11.67 -14.31
C GLY A 52 13.73 10.34 -14.49
N PRO A 53 13.02 10.17 -15.63
CA PRO A 53 12.19 8.99 -15.88
C PRO A 53 13.01 7.70 -15.88
N GLY A 54 12.56 6.71 -15.10
CA GLY A 54 13.23 5.41 -15.01
C GLY A 54 14.52 5.41 -14.17
N ALA A 55 14.89 6.53 -13.55
CA ALA A 55 16.00 6.57 -12.61
C ALA A 55 15.64 5.83 -11.31
N CYS A 56 16.56 5.02 -10.82
CA CYS A 56 16.46 4.35 -9.55
C CYS A 56 17.53 4.93 -8.62
N LEU A 57 17.11 5.44 -7.47
CA LEU A 57 18.02 5.95 -6.44
C LEU A 57 18.08 4.97 -5.27
N SER A 58 19.28 4.77 -4.73
CA SER A 58 19.47 4.12 -3.44
C SER A 58 19.03 5.05 -2.30
N PRO A 59 18.70 4.49 -1.11
CA PRO A 59 18.41 5.31 0.07
C PRO A 59 19.54 6.29 0.43
N SER A 60 20.81 5.92 0.22
CA SER A 60 21.96 6.80 0.44
C SER A 60 22.01 7.99 -0.53
N GLU A 61 21.65 7.78 -1.80
CA GLU A 61 21.59 8.85 -2.81
C GLU A 61 20.40 9.79 -2.58
N ILE A 62 19.31 9.30 -2.01
CA ILE A 62 18.20 10.16 -1.55
C ILE A 62 18.64 10.96 -0.34
N ALA A 63 19.25 10.30 0.66
CA ALA A 63 19.68 10.93 1.90
C ALA A 63 20.74 12.03 1.68
N SER A 64 21.66 11.86 0.71
CA SER A 64 22.68 12.87 0.40
C SER A 64 22.12 14.17 -0.18
N GLN A 65 20.86 14.17 -0.62
CA GLN A 65 20.16 15.33 -1.17
C GLN A 65 19.25 16.01 -0.15
N LEU A 66 19.08 15.44 1.03
CA LEU A 66 18.33 16.06 2.12
C LEU A 66 19.09 17.27 2.66
N GLN A 67 18.42 18.43 2.72
CA GLN A 67 18.95 19.66 3.30
C GLN A 67 18.69 19.68 4.81
N LEU A 68 19.37 18.80 5.56
CA LEU A 68 19.30 18.76 7.02
C LEU A 68 19.99 19.98 7.67
#